data_AF-E3M554-F1
#
_entry.id   AF-E3M554-F1
#
_cell.length_a   1.000
_cell.length_b   1.000
_cell.length_c   1.000
_cell.angle_alpha   90.00
_cell.angle_beta   90.00
_cell.angle_gamma   90.00
#
_symmetry.space_group_name_H-M   'P 1'
#
loop_
_entity.id
_entity.type
_entity.pdbx_description
1 polymer ?
#
loop_
_entity_poly.entity_id
_entity_poly.type
_entity_poly.pdbx_seq_one_letter_code
_entity_poly.pdbx_strand_id
1 'polypeptide(L)'
;MVAPSKFPFLHLPHLARNEVLRQLTPFEIIILSLCSKSANKLCKDIRKRETNSGCCGNGNRIELKFSSKNEITLKFRDPRLTTWSFYFDDSIDNRSFKVMKDLYTSSWTPSEDQVKYIILWNERTRLDHNLRLFTTGTDVIEVIERWVLYLLDLFNASLDKLHLNSQYFGIEENKRIINAFGTEGSMTTFVLEHGDVKGKEDEELIRWTLENQRARRHLTLNFLPNEGFSFDFKTLKYYFWDITIENSKWISLEQTFDINSMAIELLGSSFTNNEFKIIMNKWKNGWNPNWSSMKIEFSETLDVENFVNDNLFENEGDPDLKPFVLSNIFRLLPGNENTIVYNVTRSDNTVITIRIKENIADFFLYNLR
;
A
#
# COMPACT_ATOMS: atom_id res chain seq x y z
N MET A 1 -16.74 52.24 -0.49
CA MET A 1 -16.61 51.17 0.53
C MET A 1 -15.24 51.31 1.17
N VAL A 2 -15.17 51.53 2.49
CA VAL A 2 -13.90 51.58 3.22
C VAL A 2 -13.40 50.13 3.32
N ALA A 3 -12.19 49.85 2.83
CA ALA A 3 -11.59 48.53 2.98
C ALA A 3 -11.48 48.21 4.48
N PRO A 4 -11.89 47.02 4.94
CA PRO A 4 -11.79 46.66 6.34
C PRO A 4 -10.34 46.78 6.82
N SER A 5 -10.15 47.33 8.01
CA SER A 5 -8.83 47.49 8.62
C SER A 5 -8.12 46.13 8.69
N LYS A 6 -6.87 46.07 8.22
CA LYS A 6 -6.07 44.83 8.20
C LYS A 6 -5.97 44.23 9.60
N PHE A 7 -6.43 43.01 9.78
CA PHE A 7 -6.30 42.30 11.06
C PHE A 7 -4.84 41.84 11.26
N PRO A 8 -4.15 42.30 12.33
CA PRO A 8 -2.72 42.05 12.50
C PRO A 8 -2.47 40.67 13.14
N PHE A 9 -2.84 39.59 12.44
CA PHE A 9 -2.78 38.21 12.95
C PHE A 9 -1.44 37.84 13.65
N LEU A 10 -0.30 38.25 13.07
CA LEU A 10 1.02 37.95 13.62
C LEU A 10 1.33 38.68 14.94
N HIS A 11 0.62 39.76 15.25
CA HIS A 11 0.75 40.55 16.47
C HIS A 11 -0.16 40.05 17.61
N LEU A 12 -0.97 39.02 17.36
CA LEU A 12 -1.77 38.40 18.41
C LEU A 12 -0.88 37.82 19.51
N PRO A 13 -1.34 37.85 20.78
CA PRO A 13 -0.70 37.12 21.86
C PRO A 13 -0.50 35.64 21.49
N HIS A 14 0.61 35.06 21.92
CA HIS A 14 1.02 33.70 21.54
C HIS A 14 -0.08 32.65 21.77
N LEU A 15 -0.83 32.74 22.87
CA LEU A 15 -1.93 31.80 23.17
C LEU A 15 -3.07 31.89 22.15
N ALA A 16 -3.58 33.10 21.90
CA ALA A 16 -4.66 33.32 20.92
C ALA A 16 -4.22 32.93 19.51
N ARG A 17 -2.99 33.26 19.13
CA ARG A 17 -2.44 32.92 17.82
C ARG A 17 -2.34 31.41 17.62
N ASN A 18 -1.85 30.68 18.63
CA ASN A 18 -1.74 29.22 18.54
C ASN A 18 -3.12 28.56 18.47
N GLU A 19 -4.10 29.10 19.17
CA GLU A 19 -5.45 28.56 19.15
C GLU A 19 -6.12 28.69 17.78
N VAL A 20 -5.94 29.84 17.11
CA VAL A 20 -6.39 30.00 15.72
C VAL A 20 -5.69 29.00 14.80
N LEU A 21 -4.37 28.82 14.95
CA LEU A 21 -3.57 27.95 14.07
C LEU A 21 -3.90 26.46 14.21
N ARG A 22 -4.37 26.03 15.39
CA ARG A 22 -4.85 24.67 15.62
C ARG A 22 -6.16 24.37 14.89
N GLN A 23 -6.99 25.40 14.71
CA GLN A 23 -8.28 25.28 14.03
C GLN A 23 -8.15 25.32 12.50
N LEU A 24 -7.01 25.77 11.98
CA LEU A 24 -6.78 25.79 10.54
C LEU A 24 -6.66 24.38 9.97
N THR A 25 -7.30 24.19 8.83
CA THR A 25 -7.15 23.02 7.97
C THR A 25 -5.73 22.94 7.38
N PRO A 26 -5.29 21.77 6.91
CA PRO A 26 -4.01 21.62 6.22
C PRO A 26 -3.82 22.59 5.04
N PHE A 27 -4.85 22.82 4.22
CA PHE A 27 -4.75 23.78 3.11
C PHE A 27 -4.62 25.23 3.60
N GLU A 28 -5.34 25.65 4.64
CA GLU A 28 -5.19 26.99 5.22
C GLU A 28 -3.80 27.22 5.82
N ILE A 29 -3.21 26.17 6.40
CA ILE A 29 -1.83 26.22 6.92
C ILE A 29 -0.82 26.38 5.81
N ILE A 30 -1.02 25.67 4.70
CA ILE A 30 -0.20 25.81 3.51
C ILE A 30 -0.28 27.25 2.99
N ILE A 31 -1.49 27.80 2.83
CA ILE A 31 -1.69 29.18 2.36
C ILE A 31 -0.95 30.15 3.27
N LEU A 32 -1.16 30.05 4.58
CA LEU A 32 -0.54 30.95 5.56
C LEU A 32 0.99 30.82 5.56
N SER A 33 1.51 29.59 5.47
CA SER A 33 2.95 29.34 5.47
C SER A 33 3.64 29.84 4.20
N LEU A 34 2.92 29.98 3.09
CA LEU A 34 3.44 30.58 1.85
C LEU A 34 3.47 32.13 1.89
N CYS A 35 2.74 32.77 2.82
CA CYS A 35 2.68 34.24 2.88
C CYS A 35 4.00 34.90 3.34
N SER A 36 4.78 34.28 4.23
CA SER A 36 6.06 34.82 4.70
C SER A 36 6.91 33.79 5.42
N LYS A 37 8.22 34.04 5.52
CA LYS A 37 9.15 33.20 6.32
C LYS A 37 8.74 33.09 7.79
N SER A 38 8.21 34.17 8.37
CA SER A 38 7.75 34.17 9.77
C SER A 38 6.51 33.30 9.96
N ALA A 39 5.54 33.39 9.05
CA ALA A 39 4.35 32.55 9.06
C ALA A 39 4.71 31.07 8.83
N ASN A 40 5.61 30.78 7.90
CA ASN A 40 6.13 29.43 7.66
C ASN A 40 6.72 28.79 8.94
N LYS A 41 7.60 29.52 9.62
CA LYS A 41 8.21 29.06 10.87
C LYS A 41 7.15 28.79 11.95
N LEU A 42 6.18 29.70 12.08
CA LEU A 42 5.10 29.57 13.05
C LEU A 42 4.23 28.32 12.79
N CYS A 43 3.86 28.06 11.53
CA CYS A 43 3.10 26.86 11.16
C CYS A 43 3.87 25.57 11.50
N LYS A 44 5.17 25.52 11.18
CA LYS A 44 6.04 24.38 11.50
C LYS A 44 6.15 24.11 12.98
N ASP A 45 6.37 25.16 13.78
CA ASP A 45 6.56 25.03 15.23
C ASP A 45 5.31 24.45 15.92
N ILE A 46 4.11 24.79 15.43
CA ILE A 46 2.86 24.26 15.97
C ILE A 46 2.69 22.79 15.61
N ARG A 47 2.93 22.40 14.36
CA ARG A 47 2.75 21.02 13.91
C ARG A 47 3.78 20.05 14.50
N LYS A 48 5.00 20.52 14.79
CA LYS A 48 5.98 19.74 15.56
C LYS A 48 5.53 19.47 16.99
N ARG A 49 4.86 20.43 17.65
CA ARG A 49 4.37 20.24 19.04
C ARG A 49 3.22 19.24 19.12
N GLU A 50 2.35 19.20 18.12
CA GLU A 50 1.23 18.26 18.08
C GLU A 50 1.71 16.81 17.87
N THR A 51 2.67 16.61 16.97
CA THR A 51 3.22 15.28 16.65
C THR A 51 3.99 14.63 17.80
N ASN A 52 4.62 15.41 18.68
CA ASN A 52 5.40 14.92 19.83
C ASN A 52 4.58 14.54 21.06
N SER A 53 3.26 14.74 21.05
CA SER A 53 2.39 14.52 22.22
C SER A 53 1.75 13.11 22.30
N GLY A 54 2.00 12.24 21.33
CA GLY A 54 1.44 10.88 21.27
C GLY A 54 2.43 9.78 21.69
N CYS A 55 2.01 8.87 22.58
CA CYS A 55 2.83 7.75 23.08
C CYS A 55 3.07 6.59 22.08
N CYS A 56 2.48 6.65 20.88
CA CYS A 56 2.62 5.59 19.87
C CYS A 56 3.10 6.24 18.56
N GLY A 57 4.29 5.89 18.08
CA GLY A 57 5.05 6.51 16.98
C GLY A 57 4.40 6.53 15.59
N ASN A 58 3.19 7.09 15.47
CA ASN A 58 2.45 7.30 14.24
C ASN A 58 2.24 8.81 14.04
N GLY A 59 3.21 9.46 13.40
CA GLY A 59 3.16 10.86 13.00
C GLY A 59 2.30 11.09 11.75
N ASN A 60 2.32 12.32 11.24
CA ASN A 60 1.67 12.69 9.98
C ASN A 60 2.33 11.94 8.81
N ARG A 61 1.54 11.52 7.82
CA ARG A 61 1.99 10.69 6.71
C ARG A 61 1.65 11.32 5.38
N ILE A 62 2.53 11.13 4.41
CA ILE A 62 2.29 11.47 3.01
C ILE A 62 2.27 10.18 2.20
N GLU A 63 1.30 10.09 1.30
CA GLU A 63 1.24 9.06 0.27
C GLU A 63 1.41 9.74 -1.09
N LEU A 64 2.27 9.17 -1.93
CA LEU A 64 2.53 9.65 -3.28
C LEU A 64 2.06 8.62 -4.28
N LYS A 65 1.36 9.08 -5.32
CA LYS A 65 0.96 8.27 -6.45
C LYS A 65 1.41 8.94 -7.74
N PHE A 66 2.30 8.28 -8.46
CA PHE A 66 2.75 8.64 -9.80
C PHE A 66 1.98 7.80 -10.81
N SER A 67 1.15 8.42 -11.64
CA SER A 67 0.34 7.77 -12.68
C SER A 67 -0.09 8.80 -13.73
N SER A 68 -1.08 8.48 -14.57
CA SER A 68 -1.72 9.46 -15.46
C SER A 68 -2.26 10.71 -14.76
N LYS A 69 -2.55 10.60 -13.46
CA LYS A 69 -2.91 11.74 -12.61
C LYS A 69 -2.07 11.63 -11.35
N ASN A 70 -0.96 12.35 -11.32
CA ASN A 70 -0.12 12.38 -10.13
C ASN A 70 -0.94 12.90 -8.94
N GLU A 71 -0.79 12.26 -7.80
CA GLU A 71 -1.55 12.55 -6.59
C GLU A 71 -0.63 12.54 -5.38
N ILE A 72 -0.82 13.53 -4.51
CA ILE A 72 -0.17 13.61 -3.20
C ILE A 72 -1.26 13.66 -2.16
N THR A 73 -1.36 12.64 -1.33
CA THR A 73 -2.34 12.57 -0.24
C THR A 73 -1.65 12.81 1.10
N LEU A 74 -2.13 13.79 1.86
CA LEU A 74 -1.75 13.99 3.25
C LEU A 74 -2.73 13.24 4.15
N LYS A 75 -2.20 12.40 5.03
CA LYS A 75 -2.96 11.68 6.06
C LYS A 75 -2.52 12.12 7.44
N PHE A 76 -3.46 12.69 8.16
CA PHE A 76 -3.29 13.12 9.54
C PHE A 76 -3.94 12.13 10.49
N ARG A 77 -3.52 12.15 11.75
CA ARG A 77 -4.16 11.39 12.81
C ARG A 77 -5.47 12.09 13.23
N ASP A 78 -6.50 11.92 12.41
CA ASP A 78 -7.85 12.40 12.70
C ASP A 78 -8.78 11.21 12.96
N PRO A 79 -9.54 11.17 14.08
CA PRO A 79 -10.60 10.19 14.30
C PRO A 79 -11.61 10.08 13.14
N ARG A 80 -11.79 11.16 12.35
CA ARG A 80 -12.70 11.21 11.19
C ARG A 80 -12.08 10.64 9.91
N LEU A 81 -10.79 10.30 9.93
CA LEU A 81 -10.05 9.74 8.79
C LEU A 81 -10.09 10.61 7.52
N THR A 82 -10.19 11.93 7.70
CA THR A 82 -10.19 12.92 6.62
C THR A 82 -8.86 12.90 5.87
N THR A 83 -8.91 12.92 4.53
CA THR A 83 -7.75 13.01 3.66
C THR A 83 -7.69 14.36 2.95
N TRP A 84 -6.47 14.79 2.64
CA TRP A 84 -6.22 16.05 1.94
C TRP A 84 -5.32 15.76 0.75
N SER A 85 -5.87 15.79 -0.45
CA SER A 85 -5.16 15.38 -1.66
C SER A 85 -4.92 16.53 -2.62
N PHE A 86 -3.76 16.49 -3.26
CA PHE A 86 -3.42 17.32 -4.41
C PHE A 86 -3.41 16.47 -5.66
N TYR A 87 -4.11 16.89 -6.70
CA TYR A 87 -4.08 16.26 -8.02
C TYR A 87 -3.38 17.17 -9.02
N PHE A 88 -2.48 16.60 -9.80
CA PHE A 88 -1.83 17.31 -10.89
C PHE A 88 -2.63 17.14 -12.17
N ASP A 89 -2.94 18.27 -12.81
CA ASP A 89 -3.67 18.34 -14.07
C ASP A 89 -2.77 19.00 -15.12
N ASP A 90 -2.85 18.52 -16.35
CA ASP A 90 -2.04 18.97 -17.48
C ASP A 90 -2.53 20.30 -18.06
N SER A 91 -3.78 20.67 -17.77
CA SER A 91 -4.44 21.84 -18.37
C SER A 91 -4.44 23.05 -17.44
N ILE A 92 -3.59 24.04 -17.72
CA ILE A 92 -3.54 25.27 -16.93
C ILE A 92 -4.84 26.07 -17.11
N ASP A 93 -5.51 26.37 -15.99
CA ASP A 93 -6.60 27.35 -15.97
C ASP A 93 -6.05 28.77 -16.22
N ASN A 94 -6.71 29.53 -17.09
CA ASN A 94 -6.44 30.94 -17.36
C ASN A 94 -6.45 31.80 -16.09
N ARG A 95 -7.16 31.36 -15.04
CA ARG A 95 -7.14 31.97 -13.71
C ARG A 95 -6.38 31.07 -12.73
N SER A 96 -5.06 31.16 -12.75
CA SER A 96 -4.19 30.44 -11.84
C SER A 96 -3.43 31.35 -10.87
N PHE A 97 -3.29 30.88 -9.64
CA PHE A 97 -2.52 31.49 -8.56
C PHE A 97 -1.20 30.75 -8.45
N LYS A 98 -0.10 31.51 -8.36
CA LYS A 98 1.23 30.94 -8.14
C LYS A 98 1.34 30.41 -6.71
N VAL A 99 1.66 29.12 -6.58
CA VAL A 99 1.94 28.47 -5.30
C VAL A 99 3.44 28.59 -5.00
N MET A 100 4.26 28.15 -5.95
CA MET A 100 5.72 28.31 -5.91
C MET A 100 6.27 28.37 -7.35
N LYS A 101 7.60 28.28 -7.52
CA LYS A 101 8.20 28.24 -8.85
C LYS A 101 7.63 27.05 -9.63
N ASP A 102 7.10 27.32 -10.83
CA ASP A 102 6.53 26.34 -11.77
C ASP A 102 5.34 25.51 -11.23
N LEU A 103 4.72 25.93 -10.12
CA LEU A 103 3.56 25.26 -9.51
C LEU A 103 2.45 26.27 -9.23
N TYR A 104 1.24 25.94 -9.69
CA TYR A 104 0.08 26.83 -9.63
C TYR A 104 -1.17 26.07 -9.19
N THR A 105 -2.19 26.81 -8.77
CA THR A 105 -3.54 26.28 -8.50
C THR A 105 -4.59 27.24 -9.02
N SER A 106 -5.76 26.77 -9.44
CA SER A 106 -6.87 27.63 -9.88
C SER A 106 -7.70 28.16 -8.71
N SER A 107 -7.67 27.46 -7.57
CA SER A 107 -8.44 27.81 -6.38
C SER A 107 -7.82 27.20 -5.13
N TRP A 108 -7.80 27.96 -4.05
CA TRP A 108 -7.46 27.47 -2.71
C TRP A 108 -8.66 26.87 -1.97
N THR A 109 -9.85 26.93 -2.57
CA THR A 109 -11.04 26.24 -2.06
C THR A 109 -11.04 24.80 -2.60
N PRO A 110 -10.92 23.78 -1.74
CA PRO A 110 -10.93 22.40 -2.17
C PRO A 110 -12.33 21.95 -2.62
N SER A 111 -12.39 20.97 -3.50
CA SER A 111 -13.60 20.16 -3.67
C SER A 111 -13.70 19.14 -2.54
N GLU A 112 -14.92 18.83 -2.12
CA GLU A 112 -15.19 17.87 -1.06
C GLU A 112 -15.93 16.67 -1.63
N ASP A 113 -15.35 15.49 -1.46
CA ASP A 113 -15.93 14.24 -1.91
C ASP A 113 -16.24 13.35 -0.71
N GLN A 114 -17.47 12.82 -0.64
CA GLN A 114 -17.84 11.83 0.37
C GLN A 114 -17.49 10.43 -0.13
N VAL A 115 -16.54 9.79 0.53
CA VAL A 115 -16.07 8.46 0.17
C VAL A 115 -16.57 7.44 1.18
N LYS A 116 -17.31 6.46 0.67
CA LYS A 116 -17.78 5.29 1.43
C LYS A 116 -16.71 4.21 1.42
N TYR A 117 -16.40 3.65 2.58
CA TYR A 117 -15.42 2.57 2.73
C TYR A 117 -15.86 1.59 3.81
N ILE A 118 -15.38 0.35 3.74
CA ILE A 118 -15.74 -0.71 4.68
C ILE A 118 -14.58 -0.94 5.65
N ILE A 119 -14.83 -0.84 6.94
CA ILE A 119 -13.93 -1.33 8.00
C ILE A 119 -14.67 -2.37 8.81
N LEU A 120 -14.10 -3.57 8.94
CA LEU A 120 -14.66 -4.66 9.75
C LEU A 120 -16.16 -4.85 9.45
N TRP A 121 -16.51 -4.91 8.16
CA TRP A 121 -17.87 -5.12 7.66
C TRP A 121 -18.86 -3.95 7.87
N ASN A 122 -18.41 -2.85 8.47
CA ASN A 122 -19.22 -1.64 8.63
C ASN A 122 -18.87 -0.62 7.56
N GLU A 123 -19.89 -0.14 6.86
CA GLU A 123 -19.76 1.01 5.98
C GLU A 123 -19.53 2.27 6.84
N ARG A 124 -18.51 3.02 6.46
CA ARG A 124 -18.17 4.32 7.03
C ARG A 124 -18.02 5.31 5.90
N THR A 125 -18.25 6.58 6.21
CA THR A 125 -18.03 7.68 5.29
C THR A 125 -16.87 8.53 5.81
N ARG A 126 -15.96 8.91 4.92
CA ARG A 126 -14.96 9.94 5.17
C ARG A 126 -15.15 11.08 4.16
N LEU A 127 -14.59 12.24 4.50
CA LEU A 127 -14.54 13.40 3.63
C LEU A 127 -13.12 13.52 3.08
N ASP A 128 -13.03 13.57 1.75
CA ASP A 128 -11.78 13.77 1.03
C ASP A 128 -11.79 15.21 0.49
N HIS A 129 -10.77 16.00 0.88
CA HIS A 129 -10.61 17.37 0.43
C HIS A 129 -9.54 17.43 -0.66
N ASN A 130 -9.94 17.89 -1.84
CA ASN A 130 -9.17 17.73 -3.06
C ASN A 130 -8.84 19.08 -3.69
N LEU A 131 -7.57 19.32 -3.99
CA LEU A 131 -7.10 20.56 -4.60
C LEU A 131 -6.33 20.27 -5.88
N ARG A 132 -6.60 21.05 -6.94
CA ARG A 132 -5.92 20.89 -8.23
C ARG A 132 -4.68 21.75 -8.33
N LEU A 133 -3.59 21.13 -8.75
CA LEU A 133 -2.30 21.76 -9.02
C LEU A 133 -1.94 21.62 -10.49
N PHE A 134 -1.20 22.60 -11.00
CA PHE A 134 -0.73 22.65 -12.37
C PHE A 134 0.76 22.94 -12.38
N THR A 135 1.49 22.29 -13.27
CA THR A 135 2.92 22.56 -13.49
C THR A 135 3.13 23.25 -14.83
N THR A 136 4.03 24.23 -14.87
CA THR A 136 4.39 24.94 -16.12
C THR A 136 5.84 24.69 -16.54
N GLY A 137 6.59 23.91 -15.77
CA GLY A 137 7.99 23.58 -16.02
C GLY A 137 8.13 22.38 -16.96
N THR A 138 9.31 22.25 -17.58
CA THR A 138 9.65 21.10 -18.43
C THR A 138 9.88 19.82 -17.63
N ASP A 139 10.16 19.93 -16.33
CA ASP A 139 10.49 18.83 -15.44
C ASP A 139 9.45 18.74 -14.31
N VAL A 140 8.38 17.99 -14.58
CA VAL A 140 7.26 17.81 -13.65
C VAL A 140 7.71 17.12 -12.36
N ILE A 141 8.65 16.17 -12.46
CA ILE A 141 9.15 15.40 -11.31
C ILE A 141 9.90 16.31 -10.35
N GLU A 142 10.74 17.23 -10.84
CA GLU A 142 11.40 18.23 -9.98
C GLU A 142 10.39 19.09 -9.23
N VAL A 143 9.32 19.54 -9.90
CA VAL A 143 8.29 20.38 -9.26
C VAL A 143 7.57 19.61 -8.16
N ILE A 144 7.19 18.35 -8.43
CA ILE A 144 6.55 17.46 -7.45
C ILE A 144 7.49 17.21 -6.28
N GLU A 145 8.77 16.92 -6.53
CA GLU A 145 9.79 16.69 -5.50
C GLU A 145 9.93 17.89 -4.55
N ARG A 146 10.07 19.10 -5.10
CA ARG A 146 10.14 20.33 -4.28
C ARG A 146 8.87 20.51 -3.43
N TRP A 147 7.71 20.20 -4.00
CA TRP A 147 6.44 20.34 -3.31
C TRP A 147 6.28 19.32 -2.18
N VAL A 148 6.64 18.06 -2.42
CA VAL A 148 6.63 17.00 -1.40
C VAL A 148 7.59 17.33 -0.27
N LEU A 149 8.83 17.75 -0.58
CA LEU A 149 9.81 18.15 0.44
C LEU A 149 9.31 19.31 1.29
N TYR A 150 8.63 20.28 0.67
CA TYR A 150 7.98 21.38 1.39
C TYR A 150 6.91 20.86 2.37
N LEU A 151 6.05 19.95 1.92
CA LEU A 151 4.97 19.38 2.74
C LEU A 151 5.50 18.51 3.89
N LEU A 152 6.52 17.68 3.65
CA LEU A 152 7.18 16.87 4.67
C LEU A 152 7.72 17.75 5.80
N ASP A 153 8.41 18.84 5.46
CA ASP A 153 8.97 19.78 6.43
C ASP A 153 7.88 20.61 7.14
N LEU A 154 6.86 21.09 6.41
CA LEU A 154 5.78 21.89 6.98
C LEU A 154 4.97 21.12 8.04
N PHE A 155 4.65 19.85 7.74
CA PHE A 155 3.79 19.03 8.59
C PHE A 155 4.54 18.10 9.54
N ASN A 156 5.88 18.14 9.53
CA ASN A 156 6.71 17.17 10.26
C ASN A 156 6.27 15.73 9.93
N ALA A 157 6.05 15.48 8.65
CA ALA A 157 5.47 14.25 8.13
C ALA A 157 6.56 13.34 7.54
N SER A 158 6.24 12.06 7.42
CA SER A 158 7.09 11.09 6.73
C SER A 158 6.39 10.54 5.49
N LEU A 159 7.17 10.17 4.47
CA LEU A 159 6.65 9.43 3.33
C LEU A 159 6.35 7.99 3.78
N ASP A 160 5.09 7.58 3.68
CA ASP A 160 4.57 6.28 4.14
C ASP A 160 4.36 5.32 2.98
N LYS A 161 3.75 5.82 1.89
CA LYS A 161 3.41 5.04 0.70
C LYS A 161 3.91 5.72 -0.57
N LEU A 162 4.52 4.93 -1.45
CA LEU A 162 4.82 5.30 -2.83
C LEU A 162 4.12 4.32 -3.78
N HIS A 163 3.22 4.83 -4.60
CA HIS A 163 2.59 4.13 -5.71
C HIS A 163 3.20 4.66 -6.99
N LEU A 164 3.84 3.79 -7.76
CA LEU A 164 4.42 4.11 -9.06
C LEU A 164 3.74 3.28 -10.15
N ASN A 165 3.02 3.94 -11.04
CA ASN A 165 2.61 3.37 -12.31
C ASN A 165 3.65 3.77 -13.37
N SER A 166 4.60 2.86 -13.58
CA SER A 166 5.84 3.13 -14.32
C SER A 166 5.65 3.30 -15.82
N GLN A 167 4.51 2.88 -16.38
CA GLN A 167 4.20 3.00 -17.81
C GLN A 167 4.00 4.45 -18.28
N TYR A 168 3.79 5.38 -17.35
CA TYR A 168 3.53 6.80 -17.65
C TYR A 168 4.79 7.66 -17.70
N PHE A 169 5.96 7.08 -17.43
CA PHE A 169 7.23 7.80 -17.34
C PHE A 169 8.32 7.07 -18.12
N GLY A 170 9.31 7.81 -18.61
CA GLY A 170 10.51 7.22 -19.20
C GLY A 170 11.34 6.46 -18.16
N ILE A 171 12.31 5.68 -18.64
CA ILE A 171 13.20 4.87 -17.77
C ILE A 171 13.94 5.75 -16.74
N GLU A 172 14.54 6.84 -17.18
CA GLU A 172 15.32 7.73 -16.29
C GLU A 172 14.43 8.52 -15.31
N GLU A 173 13.21 8.83 -15.71
CA GLU A 173 12.20 9.46 -14.86
C GLU A 173 11.76 8.52 -13.73
N ASN A 174 11.46 7.26 -14.07
CA ASN A 174 11.13 6.21 -13.08
C ASN A 174 12.28 6.02 -12.08
N LYS A 175 13.52 5.90 -12.57
CA LYS A 175 14.70 5.78 -11.69
C LYS A 175 14.84 6.98 -10.77
N ARG A 176 14.63 8.19 -11.29
CA ARG A 176 14.66 9.41 -10.49
C ARG A 176 13.59 9.41 -9.39
N ILE A 177 12.36 9.01 -9.69
CA ILE A 177 11.28 8.91 -8.69
C ILE A 177 11.69 7.96 -7.56
N ILE A 178 12.17 6.76 -7.90
CA ILE A 178 12.63 5.78 -6.90
C ILE A 178 13.81 6.32 -6.09
N ASN A 179 14.77 7.02 -6.71
CA ASN A 179 15.91 7.58 -5.99
C ASN A 179 15.53 8.76 -5.07
N ALA A 180 14.61 9.63 -5.51
CA ALA A 180 14.19 10.81 -4.75
C ALA A 180 13.33 10.43 -3.54
N PHE A 181 12.37 9.51 -3.74
CA PHE A 181 11.37 9.18 -2.73
C PHE A 181 11.62 7.84 -2.03
N GLY A 182 12.40 6.95 -2.63
CA GLY A 182 12.88 5.72 -2.00
C GLY A 182 14.05 5.95 -1.05
N THR A 183 14.07 7.02 -0.26
CA THR A 183 15.15 7.29 0.71
C THR A 183 14.94 6.54 2.03
N GLU A 184 16.01 6.39 2.82
CA GLU A 184 16.02 5.52 4.01
C GLU A 184 15.18 6.09 5.16
N GLY A 185 14.24 5.28 5.68
CA GLY A 185 13.80 5.41 7.08
C GLY A 185 12.31 5.20 7.35
N SER A 186 11.42 5.62 6.45
CA SER A 186 9.99 5.71 6.80
C SER A 186 9.01 5.01 5.86
N MET A 187 9.37 4.74 4.61
CA MET A 187 8.42 4.16 3.65
C MET A 187 8.00 2.76 4.09
N THR A 188 6.72 2.58 4.35
CA THR A 188 6.15 1.28 4.77
C THR A 188 5.65 0.50 3.57
N THR A 189 5.12 1.19 2.57
CA THR A 189 4.35 0.60 1.48
C THR A 189 4.89 1.03 0.13
N PHE A 190 5.11 0.07 -0.76
CA PHE A 190 5.42 0.32 -2.16
C PHE A 190 4.42 -0.42 -3.06
N VAL A 191 3.89 0.28 -4.05
CA VAL A 191 3.00 -0.27 -5.08
C VAL A 191 3.62 -0.02 -6.43
N LEU A 192 3.89 -1.09 -7.18
CA LEU A 192 4.38 -1.03 -8.55
C LEU A 192 3.27 -1.49 -9.49
N GLU A 193 2.83 -0.56 -10.32
CA GLU A 193 2.00 -0.84 -11.48
C GLU A 193 2.81 -0.66 -12.76
N HIS A 194 2.57 -1.54 -13.70
CA HIS A 194 3.00 -1.41 -15.08
C HIS A 194 1.97 -2.21 -15.89
N GLY A 195 1.45 -1.70 -17.01
CA GLY A 195 0.50 -2.47 -17.81
C GLY A 195 1.18 -3.68 -18.48
N ASP A 196 1.04 -3.78 -19.79
CA ASP A 196 1.84 -4.72 -20.57
C ASP A 196 3.29 -4.22 -20.65
N VAL A 197 4.24 -5.02 -20.14
CA VAL A 197 5.68 -4.73 -20.20
C VAL A 197 6.15 -4.89 -21.65
N LYS A 198 6.69 -3.84 -22.26
CA LYS A 198 7.02 -3.83 -23.70
C LYS A 198 8.51 -4.04 -23.92
N GLY A 199 8.89 -5.31 -24.03
CA GLY A 199 10.26 -5.70 -24.36
C GLY A 199 11.21 -5.65 -23.15
N LYS A 200 12.52 -5.77 -23.44
CA LYS A 200 13.53 -6.04 -22.41
C LYS A 200 13.87 -4.85 -21.52
N GLU A 201 13.84 -3.63 -22.05
CA GLU A 201 14.19 -2.43 -21.29
C GLU A 201 13.19 -2.19 -20.15
N ASP A 202 11.90 -2.39 -20.40
CA ASP A 202 10.87 -2.30 -19.36
C ASP A 202 11.05 -3.39 -18.29
N GLU A 203 11.40 -4.63 -18.67
CA GLU A 203 11.71 -5.68 -17.69
C GLU A 203 12.92 -5.34 -16.81
N GLU A 204 13.97 -4.78 -17.42
CA GLU A 204 15.16 -4.32 -16.68
C GLU A 204 14.80 -3.19 -15.72
N LEU A 205 13.93 -2.26 -16.14
CA LEU A 205 13.41 -1.21 -15.27
C LEU A 205 12.58 -1.79 -14.11
N ILE A 206 11.72 -2.77 -14.37
CA ILE A 206 10.93 -3.44 -13.32
C ILE A 206 11.85 -4.13 -12.31
N ARG A 207 12.82 -4.93 -12.77
CA ARG A 207 13.79 -5.58 -11.87
C ARG A 207 14.57 -4.56 -11.05
N TRP A 208 15.10 -3.53 -11.71
CA TRP A 208 15.81 -2.44 -11.03
C TRP A 208 14.92 -1.75 -9.98
N THR A 209 13.65 -1.50 -10.30
CA THR A 209 12.70 -0.87 -9.38
C THR A 209 12.44 -1.74 -8.14
N LEU A 210 12.25 -3.04 -8.33
CA LEU A 210 12.05 -4.00 -7.23
C LEU A 210 13.27 -4.13 -6.32
N GLU A 211 14.48 -4.06 -6.89
CA GLU A 211 15.75 -4.11 -6.16
C GLU A 211 16.05 -2.82 -5.40
N ASN A 212 15.57 -1.66 -5.89
CA ASN A 212 15.93 -0.35 -5.37
C ASN A 212 14.84 0.31 -4.51
N GLN A 213 13.60 -0.18 -4.53
CA GLN A 213 12.56 0.29 -3.61
C GLN A 213 12.94 0.01 -2.14
N ARG A 214 12.48 0.85 -1.21
CA ARG A 214 12.84 0.79 0.21
C ARG A 214 11.67 0.55 1.17
N ALA A 215 10.55 0.01 0.69
CA ALA A 215 9.42 -0.34 1.54
C ALA A 215 9.80 -1.45 2.51
N ARG A 216 9.23 -1.38 3.72
CA ARG A 216 9.60 -2.25 4.85
C ARG A 216 8.49 -3.17 5.33
N ARG A 217 7.26 -3.01 4.82
CA ARG A 217 6.10 -3.75 5.34
C ARG A 217 5.22 -4.32 4.24
N HIS A 218 4.85 -3.50 3.26
CA HIS A 218 3.85 -3.85 2.28
C HIS A 218 4.42 -3.66 0.86
N LEU A 219 4.28 -4.70 0.04
CA LEU A 219 4.65 -4.67 -1.38
C LEU A 219 3.47 -5.13 -2.22
N THR A 220 3.04 -4.30 -3.18
CA THR A 220 2.00 -4.68 -4.14
C THR A 220 2.57 -4.57 -5.56
N LEU A 221 2.46 -5.65 -6.31
CA LEU A 221 2.93 -5.77 -7.69
C LEU A 221 1.73 -6.01 -8.59
N ASN A 222 1.54 -5.17 -9.60
CA ASN A 222 0.51 -5.37 -10.63
C ASN A 222 1.09 -5.03 -11.99
N PHE A 223 1.56 -6.06 -12.71
CA PHE A 223 2.03 -5.95 -14.07
C PHE A 223 1.99 -7.24 -14.86
N LEU A 224 2.05 -7.12 -16.19
CA LEU A 224 2.05 -8.24 -17.13
C LEU A 224 3.41 -8.31 -17.85
N PRO A 225 4.37 -9.10 -17.33
CA PRO A 225 5.68 -9.24 -17.96
C PRO A 225 5.64 -10.17 -19.18
N ASN A 226 6.71 -10.15 -20.00
CA ASN A 226 6.82 -11.09 -21.12
C ASN A 226 7.01 -12.54 -20.63
N GLU A 227 6.75 -13.49 -21.52
CA GLU A 227 6.98 -14.91 -21.26
C GLU A 227 8.45 -15.18 -20.86
N GLY A 228 8.64 -15.98 -19.81
CA GLY A 228 9.95 -16.30 -19.26
C GLY A 228 10.53 -15.26 -18.29
N PHE A 229 9.82 -14.15 -18.03
CA PHE A 229 10.21 -13.25 -16.96
C PHE A 229 10.25 -13.96 -15.62
N SER A 230 11.31 -13.71 -14.86
CA SER A 230 11.50 -14.20 -13.51
C SER A 230 12.21 -13.14 -12.68
N PHE A 231 11.97 -13.20 -11.38
CA PHE A 231 12.55 -12.32 -10.37
C PHE A 231 12.96 -13.17 -9.16
N ASP A 232 14.17 -12.94 -8.66
CA ASP A 232 14.65 -13.59 -7.45
C ASP A 232 14.24 -12.78 -6.22
N PHE A 233 13.19 -13.22 -5.52
CA PHE A 233 12.68 -12.57 -4.32
C PHE A 233 13.69 -12.55 -3.16
N LYS A 234 14.77 -13.34 -3.21
CA LYS A 234 15.85 -13.29 -2.22
C LYS A 234 16.66 -11.99 -2.31
N THR A 235 16.59 -11.28 -3.43
CA THR A 235 17.23 -9.96 -3.62
C THR A 235 16.53 -8.85 -2.83
N LEU A 236 15.29 -9.06 -2.38
CA LEU A 236 14.56 -8.07 -1.59
C LEU A 236 15.25 -7.84 -0.23
N LYS A 237 15.54 -6.57 0.07
CA LYS A 237 16.31 -6.17 1.26
C LYS A 237 15.61 -6.48 2.59
N TYR A 238 14.28 -6.50 2.62
CA TYR A 238 13.50 -6.59 3.85
C TYR A 238 12.54 -7.78 3.85
N TYR A 239 12.24 -8.27 5.06
CA TYR A 239 11.11 -9.15 5.32
C TYR A 239 9.82 -8.34 5.30
N PHE A 240 8.86 -8.73 4.46
CA PHE A 240 7.59 -8.02 4.33
C PHE A 240 6.55 -8.59 5.31
N TRP A 241 5.66 -7.71 5.78
CA TRP A 241 4.43 -8.15 6.43
C TRP A 241 3.54 -8.82 5.37
N ASP A 242 3.33 -8.15 4.24
CA ASP A 242 2.58 -8.71 3.13
C ASP A 242 3.18 -8.35 1.77
N ILE A 243 3.06 -9.31 0.86
CA ILE A 243 3.32 -9.17 -0.56
C ILE A 243 2.08 -9.60 -1.32
N THR A 244 1.53 -8.69 -2.11
CA THR A 244 0.43 -8.97 -3.03
C THR A 244 0.96 -8.90 -4.46
N ILE A 245 0.75 -9.96 -5.23
CA ILE A 245 1.11 -10.04 -6.65
C ILE A 245 -0.17 -10.27 -7.43
N GLU A 246 -0.64 -9.21 -8.09
CA GLU A 246 -1.72 -9.28 -9.07
C GLU A 246 -1.15 -9.77 -10.42
N ASN A 247 -2.00 -10.41 -11.22
CA ASN A 247 -1.61 -10.99 -12.51
C ASN A 247 -0.41 -11.96 -12.38
N SER A 248 -0.44 -12.80 -11.34
CA SER A 248 0.68 -13.63 -10.87
C SER A 248 1.03 -14.84 -11.76
N LYS A 249 0.57 -14.90 -13.01
CA LYS A 249 0.85 -16.03 -13.94
C LYS A 249 2.34 -16.28 -14.19
N TRP A 250 3.16 -15.26 -14.04
CA TRP A 250 4.61 -15.31 -14.21
C TRP A 250 5.36 -15.85 -12.99
N ILE A 251 4.66 -16.09 -11.87
CA ILE A 251 5.24 -16.66 -10.65
C ILE A 251 5.23 -18.18 -10.78
N SER A 252 6.42 -18.80 -10.69
CA SER A 252 6.53 -20.25 -10.58
C SER A 252 6.21 -20.72 -9.16
N LEU A 253 5.76 -21.98 -9.03
CA LEU A 253 5.53 -22.59 -7.72
C LEU A 253 6.80 -22.56 -6.85
N GLU A 254 7.97 -22.79 -7.44
CA GLU A 254 9.25 -22.77 -6.73
C GLU A 254 9.56 -21.40 -6.14
N GLN A 255 9.30 -20.33 -6.90
CA GLN A 255 9.48 -18.96 -6.41
C GLN A 255 8.60 -18.67 -5.19
N THR A 256 7.38 -19.20 -5.14
CA THR A 256 6.47 -18.98 -3.98
C THR A 256 7.03 -19.50 -2.67
N PHE A 257 7.88 -20.54 -2.71
CA PHE A 257 8.52 -21.11 -1.53
C PHE A 257 9.68 -20.25 -1.02
N ASP A 258 10.27 -19.42 -1.89
CA ASP A 258 11.39 -18.54 -1.60
C ASP A 258 10.97 -17.14 -1.15
N ILE A 259 9.69 -16.78 -1.29
CA ILE A 259 9.19 -15.45 -0.89
C ILE A 259 9.30 -15.28 0.63
N ASN A 260 10.05 -14.26 1.03
CA ASN A 260 10.29 -13.93 2.44
C ASN A 260 9.30 -12.88 2.96
N SER A 261 8.08 -13.33 3.28
CA SER A 261 6.99 -12.49 3.77
C SER A 261 6.16 -13.21 4.84
N MET A 262 5.49 -12.47 5.73
CA MET A 262 4.54 -13.04 6.71
C MET A 262 3.23 -13.46 6.05
N ALA A 263 2.76 -12.70 5.07
CA ALA A 263 1.57 -12.98 4.27
C ALA A 263 1.89 -12.83 2.77
N ILE A 264 1.33 -13.70 1.95
CA ILE A 264 1.50 -13.68 0.50
C ILE A 264 0.12 -13.78 -0.15
N GLU A 265 -0.15 -12.94 -1.14
CA GLU A 265 -1.34 -13.04 -1.98
C GLU A 265 -0.94 -13.13 -3.45
N LEU A 266 -1.36 -14.21 -4.11
CA LEU A 266 -1.15 -14.44 -5.54
C LEU A 266 -2.51 -14.43 -6.24
N LEU A 267 -2.80 -13.35 -6.98
CA LEU A 267 -4.07 -13.17 -7.67
C LEU A 267 -3.90 -13.40 -9.17
N GLY A 268 -4.89 -14.03 -9.81
CA GLY A 268 -4.83 -14.43 -11.22
C GLY A 268 -3.63 -15.33 -11.56
N SER A 269 -3.34 -16.34 -10.75
CA SER A 269 -2.19 -17.24 -10.97
C SER A 269 -2.44 -18.24 -12.10
N SER A 270 -1.39 -18.96 -12.50
CA SER A 270 -1.45 -20.10 -13.42
C SER A 270 -1.59 -21.44 -12.70
N PHE A 271 -1.78 -21.43 -11.38
CA PHE A 271 -1.79 -22.65 -10.57
C PHE A 271 -3.10 -23.40 -10.72
N THR A 272 -2.98 -24.73 -10.75
CA THR A 272 -4.07 -25.69 -10.88
C THR A 272 -4.20 -26.56 -9.63
N ASN A 273 -5.12 -27.52 -9.66
CA ASN A 273 -5.20 -28.56 -8.64
C ASN A 273 -3.88 -29.34 -8.47
N ASN A 274 -3.05 -29.45 -9.51
CA ASN A 274 -1.75 -30.11 -9.41
C ASN A 274 -0.80 -29.35 -8.48
N GLU A 275 -0.67 -28.03 -8.65
CA GLU A 275 0.17 -27.19 -7.79
C GLU A 275 -0.34 -27.18 -6.35
N PHE A 276 -1.67 -27.18 -6.15
CA PHE A 276 -2.27 -27.37 -4.83
C PHE A 276 -1.80 -28.68 -4.18
N LYS A 277 -1.87 -29.81 -4.90
CA LYS A 277 -1.39 -31.11 -4.42
C LYS A 277 0.10 -31.08 -4.05
N ILE A 278 0.92 -30.42 -4.85
CA ILE A 278 2.36 -30.28 -4.59
C ILE A 278 2.61 -29.47 -3.31
N ILE A 279 1.94 -28.33 -3.12
CA ILE A 279 2.04 -27.51 -1.90
C ILE A 279 1.71 -28.35 -0.67
N MET A 280 0.58 -29.06 -0.72
CA MET A 280 0.11 -29.86 0.40
C MET A 280 1.03 -31.04 0.72
N ASN A 281 1.50 -31.77 -0.30
CA ASN A 281 2.44 -32.87 -0.11
C ASN A 281 3.80 -32.39 0.41
N LYS A 282 4.29 -31.24 -0.08
CA LYS A 282 5.54 -30.64 0.40
C LYS A 282 5.45 -30.31 1.89
N TRP A 283 4.35 -29.67 2.32
CA TRP A 283 4.10 -29.36 3.73
C TRP A 283 3.94 -30.61 4.60
N LYS A 284 3.17 -31.61 4.13
CA LYS A 284 3.00 -32.93 4.77
C LYS A 284 4.35 -33.60 5.04
N ASN A 285 5.30 -33.48 4.11
CA ASN A 285 6.64 -34.04 4.21
C ASN A 285 7.63 -33.20 5.05
N GLY A 286 7.15 -32.31 5.91
CA GLY A 286 7.97 -31.61 6.90
C GLY A 286 8.48 -30.22 6.48
N TRP A 287 8.11 -29.73 5.29
CA TRP A 287 8.46 -28.36 4.90
C TRP A 287 7.75 -27.33 5.80
N ASN A 288 8.50 -26.32 6.24
CA ASN A 288 8.02 -25.19 7.04
C ASN A 288 8.26 -23.89 6.26
N PRO A 289 7.21 -23.23 5.77
CA PRO A 289 7.34 -21.96 5.06
C PRO A 289 7.75 -20.81 5.98
N ASN A 290 8.34 -19.75 5.41
CA ASN A 290 8.64 -18.50 6.11
C ASN A 290 7.40 -17.60 6.30
N TRP A 291 6.31 -17.91 5.58
CA TRP A 291 5.03 -17.22 5.68
C TRP A 291 4.10 -17.89 6.69
N SER A 292 3.22 -17.08 7.27
CA SER A 292 2.15 -17.51 8.19
C SER A 292 0.79 -17.62 7.50
N SER A 293 0.61 -16.89 6.40
CA SER A 293 -0.60 -16.89 5.59
C SER A 293 -0.24 -16.83 4.11
N MET A 294 -0.95 -17.60 3.27
CA MET A 294 -0.81 -17.52 1.83
C MET A 294 -2.20 -17.61 1.20
N LYS A 295 -2.52 -16.70 0.30
CA LYS A 295 -3.74 -16.70 -0.50
C LYS A 295 -3.39 -16.89 -1.96
N ILE A 296 -4.06 -17.82 -2.62
CA ILE A 296 -3.86 -18.12 -4.03
C ILE A 296 -5.21 -18.15 -4.73
N GLU A 297 -5.33 -17.39 -5.80
CA GLU A 297 -6.39 -17.54 -6.80
C GLU A 297 -5.90 -18.47 -7.91
N PHE A 298 -6.47 -19.67 -7.97
CA PHE A 298 -6.14 -20.72 -8.94
C PHE A 298 -6.85 -20.46 -10.27
N SER A 299 -6.32 -21.02 -11.36
CA SER A 299 -6.90 -20.89 -12.70
C SER A 299 -8.15 -21.75 -12.92
N GLU A 300 -8.44 -22.65 -11.99
CA GLU A 300 -9.58 -23.57 -12.01
C GLU A 300 -10.17 -23.74 -10.61
N THR A 301 -11.42 -24.21 -10.55
CA THR A 301 -12.06 -24.57 -9.28
C THR A 301 -11.29 -25.70 -8.60
N LEU A 302 -11.06 -25.55 -7.30
CA LEU A 302 -10.30 -26.55 -6.55
C LEU A 302 -11.16 -27.77 -6.20
N ASP A 303 -10.65 -28.95 -6.56
CA ASP A 303 -11.20 -30.25 -6.24
C ASP A 303 -10.54 -30.81 -4.97
N VAL A 304 -10.89 -30.18 -3.86
CA VAL A 304 -10.28 -30.50 -2.57
C VAL A 304 -10.87 -31.75 -1.95
N GLU A 305 -12.10 -32.12 -2.31
CA GLU A 305 -12.69 -33.38 -1.87
C GLU A 305 -11.90 -34.58 -2.38
N ASN A 306 -11.51 -34.59 -3.67
CA ASN A 306 -10.65 -35.65 -4.18
C ASN A 306 -9.26 -35.64 -3.53
N PHE A 307 -8.65 -34.47 -3.32
CA PHE A 307 -7.36 -34.42 -2.61
C PHE A 307 -7.43 -34.97 -1.19
N VAL A 308 -8.47 -34.55 -0.45
CA VAL A 308 -8.71 -34.98 0.92
C VAL A 308 -8.97 -36.49 0.94
N ASN A 309 -9.86 -37.00 0.09
CA ASN A 309 -10.15 -38.43 -0.01
C ASN A 309 -8.90 -39.25 -0.39
N ASP A 310 -8.12 -38.83 -1.37
CA ASP A 310 -6.89 -39.53 -1.79
C ASP A 310 -5.83 -39.60 -0.68
N ASN A 311 -5.83 -38.65 0.26
CA ASN A 311 -4.82 -38.56 1.33
C ASN A 311 -5.31 -39.00 2.72
N LEU A 312 -6.62 -39.16 2.91
CA LEU A 312 -7.23 -39.60 4.18
C LEU A 312 -7.06 -41.11 4.45
N PHE A 313 -6.84 -41.93 3.42
CA PHE A 313 -6.91 -43.40 3.54
C PHE A 313 -5.56 -44.14 3.57
N GLU A 314 -4.41 -43.47 3.58
CA GLU A 314 -3.12 -44.19 3.59
C GLU A 314 -2.65 -44.70 4.98
N ASN A 315 -3.37 -44.43 6.08
CA ASN A 315 -2.92 -44.85 7.42
C ASN A 315 -3.90 -45.79 8.14
N GLU A 316 -4.24 -46.93 7.52
CA GLU A 316 -4.77 -48.09 8.27
C GLU A 316 -3.65 -48.97 8.89
N GLY A 317 -2.36 -48.56 8.79
CA GLY A 317 -1.22 -49.43 9.14
C GLY A 317 -0.33 -49.03 10.32
N ASP A 318 -0.38 -47.78 10.82
CA ASP A 318 0.54 -47.33 11.88
C ASP A 318 -0.21 -46.61 13.03
N PRO A 319 -0.31 -47.22 14.22
CA PRO A 319 -1.00 -46.64 15.37
C PRO A 319 -0.31 -45.40 15.98
N ASP A 320 0.93 -45.08 15.59
CA ASP A 320 1.65 -43.88 16.05
C ASP A 320 1.49 -42.66 15.12
N LEU A 321 0.98 -42.86 13.89
CA LEU A 321 0.61 -41.77 12.96
C LEU A 321 -0.86 -41.38 13.17
N LYS A 322 -1.09 -40.38 14.03
CA LYS A 322 -2.44 -39.86 14.27
C LYS A 322 -3.13 -39.48 12.95
N PRO A 323 -4.37 -39.94 12.73
CA PRO A 323 -5.12 -39.65 11.51
C PRO A 323 -5.42 -38.16 11.38
N PHE A 324 -5.63 -37.72 10.13
CA PHE A 324 -6.22 -36.42 9.81
C PHE A 324 -7.47 -36.17 10.67
N VAL A 325 -7.40 -35.22 11.59
CA VAL A 325 -8.61 -34.71 12.25
C VAL A 325 -9.12 -33.55 11.43
N LEU A 326 -9.92 -33.89 10.42
CA LEU A 326 -10.66 -32.91 9.63
C LEU A 326 -11.84 -32.44 10.47
N SER A 327 -11.65 -31.39 11.27
CA SER A 327 -12.78 -30.69 11.84
C SER A 327 -13.36 -29.79 10.76
N ASN A 328 -14.47 -30.18 10.12
CA ASN A 328 -15.33 -29.25 9.41
C ASN A 328 -15.81 -28.22 10.42
N ILE A 329 -15.07 -27.12 10.60
CA ILE A 329 -15.56 -26.00 11.37
C ILE A 329 -16.33 -25.14 10.37
N PHE A 330 -17.63 -25.38 10.25
CA PHE A 330 -18.56 -24.38 9.73
C PHE A 330 -18.47 -23.15 10.65
N ARG A 331 -17.49 -22.28 10.44
CA ARG A 331 -17.58 -20.90 10.92
C ARG A 331 -18.37 -20.16 9.85
N LEU A 332 -19.69 -20.20 10.00
CA LEU A 332 -20.58 -19.16 9.49
C LEU A 332 -20.11 -17.83 10.11
N LEU A 333 -19.14 -17.17 9.47
CA LEU A 333 -19.04 -15.73 9.61
C LEU A 333 -20.28 -15.17 8.88
N PRO A 334 -21.10 -14.34 9.54
CA PRO A 334 -22.30 -13.81 8.90
C PRO A 334 -21.90 -13.06 7.63
N GLY A 335 -22.32 -13.56 6.46
CA GLY A 335 -22.06 -12.97 5.14
C GLY A 335 -21.22 -13.78 4.15
N ASN A 336 -20.77 -15.00 4.47
CA ASN A 336 -19.95 -15.83 3.55
C ASN A 336 -20.46 -17.28 3.48
N GLU A 337 -21.58 -17.50 2.78
CA GLU A 337 -22.33 -18.77 2.79
C GLU A 337 -21.67 -19.93 2.00
N ASN A 338 -20.57 -19.70 1.27
CA ASN A 338 -19.93 -20.70 0.40
C ASN A 338 -18.43 -20.94 0.70
N THR A 339 -17.95 -20.71 1.92
CA THR A 339 -16.54 -20.97 2.27
C THR A 339 -16.38 -22.31 3.00
N ILE A 340 -15.63 -23.23 2.41
CA ILE A 340 -15.29 -24.52 3.04
C ILE A 340 -13.98 -24.35 3.81
N VAL A 341 -13.89 -24.92 5.02
CA VAL A 341 -12.71 -24.80 5.88
C VAL A 341 -12.20 -26.18 6.29
N TYR A 342 -10.94 -26.44 5.97
CA TYR A 342 -10.23 -27.67 6.32
C TYR A 342 -9.13 -27.37 7.33
N ASN A 343 -9.03 -28.18 8.39
CA ASN A 343 -7.85 -28.20 9.26
C ASN A 343 -7.09 -29.49 8.98
N VAL A 344 -5.81 -29.36 8.62
CA VAL A 344 -4.91 -30.49 8.41
C VAL A 344 -3.81 -30.42 9.44
N THR A 345 -3.63 -31.52 10.18
CA THR A 345 -2.61 -31.62 11.24
C THR A 345 -1.51 -32.56 10.78
N ARG A 346 -0.25 -32.12 10.89
CA ARG A 346 0.93 -32.95 10.62
C ARG A 346 1.34 -33.70 11.89
N SER A 347 2.17 -34.75 11.74
CA SER A 347 2.64 -35.60 12.84
C SER A 347 3.34 -34.85 13.98
N ASP A 348 3.89 -33.66 13.72
CA ASP A 348 4.52 -32.78 14.72
C ASP A 348 3.54 -31.80 15.41
N ASN A 349 2.23 -32.01 15.25
CA ASN A 349 1.15 -31.15 15.74
C ASN A 349 1.08 -29.75 15.12
N THR A 350 1.82 -29.48 14.04
CA THR A 350 1.59 -28.26 13.25
C THR A 350 0.27 -28.37 12.50
N VAL A 351 -0.49 -27.27 12.43
CA VAL A 351 -1.80 -27.24 11.78
C VAL A 351 -1.77 -26.23 10.65
N ILE A 352 -2.23 -26.65 9.48
CA ILE A 352 -2.59 -25.76 8.38
C ILE A 352 -4.10 -25.72 8.26
N THR A 353 -4.67 -24.52 8.32
CA THR A 353 -6.08 -24.27 8.02
C THR A 353 -6.18 -23.78 6.59
N ILE A 354 -7.02 -24.42 5.79
CA ILE A 354 -7.26 -24.06 4.39
C ILE A 354 -8.71 -23.59 4.28
N ARG A 355 -8.92 -22.34 3.88
CA ARG A 355 -10.26 -21.83 3.55
C ARG A 355 -10.40 -21.74 2.06
N ILE A 356 -11.51 -22.23 1.53
CA ILE A 356 -11.71 -22.33 0.09
C ILE A 356 -13.02 -21.68 -0.26
N LYS A 357 -12.98 -20.82 -1.27
CA LYS A 357 -14.14 -20.20 -1.89
C LYS A 357 -13.92 -20.21 -3.40
N GLU A 358 -14.66 -21.07 -4.09
CA GLU A 358 -14.54 -21.28 -5.54
C GLU A 358 -13.10 -21.66 -5.95
N ASN A 359 -12.40 -20.81 -6.70
CA ASN A 359 -11.01 -20.99 -7.13
C ASN A 359 -9.99 -20.33 -6.19
N ILE A 360 -10.41 -19.77 -5.05
CA ILE A 360 -9.51 -19.11 -4.09
C ILE A 360 -9.27 -20.03 -2.89
N ALA A 361 -8.01 -20.24 -2.53
CA ALA A 361 -7.63 -20.87 -1.26
C ALA A 361 -6.77 -19.93 -0.39
N ASP A 362 -7.15 -19.84 0.88
CA ASP A 362 -6.37 -19.21 1.94
C ASP A 362 -5.76 -20.28 2.85
N PHE A 363 -4.44 -20.37 2.87
CA PHE A 363 -3.64 -21.21 3.76
C PHE A 363 -3.23 -20.39 4.99
N PHE A 364 -3.50 -20.90 6.18
CA PHE A 364 -3.07 -20.31 7.45
C PHE A 364 -2.29 -21.34 8.26
N LEU A 365 -1.07 -21.00 8.67
CA LEU A 365 -0.26 -21.85 9.52
C LEU A 365 -0.40 -21.42 10.98
N TYR A 366 -0.78 -22.37 11.82
CA TYR A 366 -0.81 -22.20 13.26
C TYR A 366 0.23 -23.12 13.89
N ASN A 367 1.21 -22.51 14.56
CA ASN A 367 1.98 -23.22 15.57
C ASN A 367 1.16 -23.22 16.87
N LEU A 368 0.49 -24.34 17.15
CA LEU A 368 0.06 -24.65 18.51
C LEU A 368 1.34 -25.00 19.29
N ARG A 369 2.05 -23.99 19.78
CA ARG A 369 3.07 -24.18 20.81
C ARG A 369 2.45 -24.10 22.18
#